data_AF-A0A1Q3BR32-F1
#
_entry.id   AF-A0A1Q3BR32-F1
#
_cell.length_a   1.000
_cell.length_b   1.000
_cell.length_c   1.000
_cell.angle_alpha   90.00
_cell.angle_beta   90.00
_cell.angle_gamma   90.00
#
_symmetry.space_group_name_H-M   'P 1'
#
loop_
_entity.id
_entity.type
_entity.pdbx_description
1 polymer ?
#
loop_
_entity_poly.entity_id
_entity_poly.type
_entity_poly.pdbx_seq_one_letter_code
_entity_poly.pdbx_strand_id
1 'polypeptide(L)'
;LKIEIDALKKTFSKFSNSSDKLDNLLGLQRCVFDKAGLGYDEMKNVKHFQNFFIKKSEPKMSCNYCGKLGHVSTSCIYRNNRKTKKIWVPKGTFETNTQGPKFIWVPKV
;
A
#
# COMPACT_ATOMS: atom_id res chain seq x y z
N LEU A 1 22.85 49.09 13.79
CA LEU A 1 21.42 48.99 13.43
C LEU A 1 21.17 48.58 11.97
N LYS A 2 21.26 49.46 10.95
CA LYS A 2 20.88 49.08 9.57
C LYS A 2 21.76 47.98 8.94
N ILE A 3 23.06 48.03 9.22
CA ILE A 3 24.04 47.05 8.74
C ILE A 3 23.80 45.67 9.37
N GLU A 4 23.50 45.61 10.66
CA GLU A 4 23.21 44.36 11.37
C GLU A 4 21.90 43.73 10.91
N ILE A 5 20.87 44.55 10.64
CA ILE A 5 19.59 44.08 10.08
C ILE A 5 19.81 43.48 8.69
N ASP A 6 20.66 44.09 7.86
CA ASP A 6 20.96 43.59 6.52
C ASP A 6 21.75 42.27 6.55
N ALA A 7 22.75 42.20 7.44
CA ALA A 7 23.50 40.96 7.70
C ALA A 7 22.57 39.83 8.18
N LEU A 8 21.65 40.12 9.10
CA LEU A 8 20.68 39.16 9.63
C LEU A 8 19.70 38.67 8.56
N LYS A 9 19.22 39.57 7.68
CA LYS A 9 18.36 39.17 6.56
C LYS A 9 19.09 38.23 5.60
N LYS A 10 20.38 38.47 5.35
CA LYS A 10 21.21 37.63 4.48
C LYS A 10 21.46 36.23 5.07
N THR A 11 21.63 36.12 6.38
CA THR A 11 21.74 34.81 7.04
C THR A 11 20.41 34.06 7.03
N PHE A 12 19.30 34.75 7.30
CA PHE A 12 17.97 34.16 7.23
C PHE A 12 17.61 33.66 5.84
N SER A 13 17.93 34.42 4.79
CA SER A 13 17.65 33.98 3.42
C SER A 13 18.48 32.76 3.02
N LYS A 14 19.75 32.69 3.41
CA LYS A 14 20.57 31.49 3.24
C LYS A 14 19.99 30.28 3.97
N PHE A 15 19.59 30.47 5.22
CA PHE A 15 19.00 29.41 6.04
C PHE A 15 17.70 28.88 5.45
N SER A 16 16.78 29.78 5.05
CA SER A 16 15.52 29.41 4.39
C SER A 16 15.78 28.58 3.13
N ASN A 17 16.66 29.07 2.25
CA ASN A 17 17.00 28.38 1.01
C ASN A 17 17.64 27.00 1.26
N SER A 18 18.41 26.83 2.34
CA SER A 18 18.93 25.50 2.71
C SER A 18 17.87 24.58 3.30
N SER A 19 16.93 25.13 4.07
CA SER A 19 15.81 24.38 4.65
C SER A 19 14.92 23.82 3.54
N ASP A 20 14.56 24.65 2.57
CA ASP A 20 13.72 24.23 1.43
C ASP A 20 14.39 23.10 0.63
N LYS A 21 15.72 23.15 0.46
CA LYS A 21 16.47 22.07 -0.21
C LYS A 21 16.46 20.78 0.60
N LEU A 22 16.63 20.88 1.92
CA LEU A 22 16.60 19.72 2.81
C LEU A 22 15.19 19.09 2.84
N ASP A 23 14.15 19.90 2.92
CA ASP A 23 12.75 19.43 2.90
C ASP A 23 12.41 18.73 1.58
N ASN A 24 12.90 19.24 0.45
CA ASN A 24 12.75 18.57 -0.85
C ASN A 24 13.49 17.22 -0.89
N LEU A 25 14.72 17.15 -0.36
CA LEU A 25 15.49 15.91 -0.28
C LEU A 25 14.78 14.86 0.61
N LEU A 26 14.33 15.26 1.80
CA LEU A 26 13.65 14.39 2.75
C LEU A 26 12.25 14.00 2.27
N GLY A 27 11.54 14.89 1.57
CA GLY A 27 10.26 14.58 0.91
C GLY A 27 10.39 13.51 -0.16
N LEU A 28 11.52 13.46 -0.88
CA LEU A 28 11.84 12.42 -1.87
C LEU A 28 12.28 11.08 -1.25
N GLN A 29 12.60 11.05 0.05
CA GLN A 29 13.03 9.84 0.76
C GLN A 29 11.91 9.24 1.62
N ARG A 30 11.01 10.07 2.16
CA ARG A 30 9.88 9.62 2.99
C ARG A 30 8.80 9.01 2.10
N CYS A 31 8.71 7.69 2.11
CA CYS A 31 7.51 6.99 1.68
C CYS A 31 6.34 7.46 2.58
N VAL A 32 5.47 8.35 2.07
CA VAL A 32 4.42 9.02 2.85
C VAL A 32 3.28 8.05 3.25
N PHE A 33 3.34 6.80 2.82
CA PHE A 33 2.24 5.83 2.97
C PHE A 33 2.15 5.16 4.34
N ASP A 34 3.09 5.37 5.26
CA ASP A 34 3.08 4.67 6.56
C ASP A 34 2.96 5.63 7.76
N LYS A 35 2.20 6.73 7.59
CA LYS A 35 1.84 7.60 8.71
C LYS A 35 0.55 7.11 9.35
N ALA A 36 0.66 6.29 10.39
CA ALA A 36 -0.47 5.94 11.25
C ALA A 36 -0.58 6.95 12.42
N GLY A 37 -1.69 7.69 12.49
CA GLY A 37 -1.99 8.61 13.59
C GLY A 37 -3.48 8.97 13.65
N LEU A 38 -4.03 9.12 14.85
CA LEU A 38 -5.43 9.51 15.06
C LEU A 38 -5.69 10.88 14.41
N GLY A 39 -6.58 10.91 13.42
CA GLY A 39 -6.93 12.12 12.66
C GLY A 39 -6.11 12.35 11.37
N TYR A 40 -5.23 11.43 10.97
CA TYR A 40 -4.54 11.51 9.68
C TYR A 40 -5.47 11.06 8.54
N ASP A 41 -5.89 12.00 7.70
CA ASP A 41 -6.67 11.75 6.48
C ASP A 41 -5.70 11.59 5.30
N GLU A 42 -5.41 10.33 4.94
CA GLU A 42 -4.52 9.95 3.83
C GLU A 42 -4.95 10.59 2.49
N MET A 43 -6.21 11.00 2.31
CA MET A 43 -6.70 11.39 0.99
C MET A 43 -6.45 12.87 0.65
N LYS A 44 -6.16 13.73 1.64
CA LYS A 44 -6.17 15.20 1.41
C LYS A 44 -4.80 15.85 1.20
N ASN A 45 -3.69 15.22 1.62
CA ASN A 45 -2.36 15.88 1.60
C ASN A 45 -1.21 14.98 1.14
N VAL A 46 -1.46 13.89 0.42
CA VAL A 46 -0.38 13.01 -0.05
C VAL A 46 0.26 13.63 -1.29
N LYS A 47 1.25 14.48 -1.07
CA LYS A 47 2.22 14.86 -2.10
C LYS A 47 2.95 13.59 -2.55
N HIS A 48 2.65 13.14 -3.77
CA HIS A 48 3.35 12.03 -4.40
C HIS A 48 4.73 12.50 -4.81
N PHE A 49 5.73 12.14 -4.02
CA PHE A 49 7.13 12.30 -4.39
C PHE A 49 7.61 11.04 -5.13
N GLN A 50 8.28 11.22 -6.26
CA GLN A 50 8.93 10.12 -6.97
C GLN A 50 10.15 9.66 -6.15
N ASN A 51 10.00 8.55 -5.42
CA ASN A 51 11.08 7.98 -4.62
C ASN A 51 12.16 7.36 -5.54
N PHE A 52 13.25 8.08 -5.79
CA PHE A 52 14.39 7.57 -6.57
C PHE A 52 15.22 6.51 -5.83
N PHE A 53 15.09 6.42 -4.50
CA PHE A 53 15.89 5.53 -3.65
C PHE A 53 15.38 4.09 -3.59
N ILE A 54 14.12 3.84 -3.96
CA ILE A 54 13.59 2.49 -4.07
C ILE A 54 13.80 2.05 -5.50
N LYS A 55 14.85 1.26 -5.76
CA LYS A 55 14.92 0.50 -7.02
C LYS A 55 13.62 -0.30 -7.11
N LYS A 56 12.79 -0.04 -8.13
CA LYS A 56 11.61 -0.85 -8.41
C LYS A 56 12.08 -2.29 -8.50
N SER A 57 11.84 -3.11 -7.47
CA SER A 57 12.04 -4.53 -7.60
C SER A 57 11.01 -4.99 -8.62
N GLU A 58 11.47 -5.39 -9.80
CA GLU A 58 10.58 -6.05 -10.75
C GLU A 58 9.86 -7.16 -10.00
N PRO A 59 8.52 -7.25 -10.07
CA PRO A 59 7.79 -8.29 -9.39
C PRO A 59 8.24 -9.63 -9.97
N LYS A 60 9.18 -10.29 -9.28
CA LYS A 60 9.63 -11.67 -9.52
C LYS A 60 8.56 -12.67 -9.07
N MET A 61 7.30 -12.35 -9.28
CA MET A 61 6.19 -13.23 -8.95
C MET A 61 6.07 -14.26 -10.07
N SER A 62 6.59 -15.45 -9.79
CA SER A 62 6.48 -16.62 -10.63
C SER A 62 5.24 -17.42 -10.26
N CYS A 63 4.61 -18.01 -11.25
CA CYS A 63 3.49 -18.90 -11.04
C CYS A 63 3.98 -20.23 -10.45
N ASN A 64 3.48 -20.62 -9.27
CA ASN A 64 3.87 -21.89 -8.64
C ASN A 64 3.48 -23.14 -9.46
N TYR A 65 2.60 -23.00 -10.47
CA TYR A 65 2.18 -24.11 -11.32
C TYR A 65 3.04 -24.26 -12.59
N CYS A 66 3.30 -23.17 -13.32
CA CYS A 66 4.00 -23.23 -14.61
C CYS A 66 5.38 -22.57 -14.60
N GLY A 67 5.81 -21.99 -13.49
CA GLY A 67 7.11 -21.33 -13.33
C GLY A 67 7.28 -20.02 -14.10
N LYS A 68 6.31 -19.61 -14.93
CA LYS A 68 6.38 -18.35 -15.70
C LYS A 68 6.05 -17.15 -14.82
N LEU A 69 6.71 -16.02 -15.11
CA LEU A 69 6.49 -14.74 -14.42
C LEU A 69 5.18 -14.07 -14.86
N GLY A 70 4.68 -13.15 -14.03
CA GLY A 70 3.60 -12.22 -14.39
C GLY A 70 2.18 -12.68 -14.08
N HIS A 71 2.00 -13.84 -13.44
CA HIS A 71 0.68 -14.31 -12.99
C HIS A 71 0.78 -15.28 -11.80
N VAL A 72 -0.28 -15.36 -11.00
CA VAL A 72 -0.41 -16.31 -9.88
C VAL A 72 -1.01 -17.63 -10.34
N SER A 73 -0.84 -18.70 -9.57
CA SER A 73 -1.36 -20.04 -9.92
C SER A 73 -2.86 -20.08 -10.20
N THR A 74 -3.65 -19.20 -9.58
CA THR A 74 -5.10 -19.14 -9.78
C THR A 74 -5.48 -18.65 -11.18
N SER A 75 -4.70 -17.75 -11.78
CA SER A 75 -4.89 -17.22 -13.13
C SER A 75 -4.07 -17.95 -14.19
N CYS A 76 -3.42 -19.07 -13.84
CA CYS A 76 -2.59 -19.83 -14.77
C CYS A 76 -3.45 -20.54 -15.83
N ILE A 77 -3.20 -20.21 -17.09
CA ILE A 77 -3.88 -20.81 -18.27
C ILE A 77 -3.74 -22.34 -18.27
N TYR A 78 -2.54 -22.85 -17.98
CA TYR A 78 -2.29 -24.30 -17.95
C TYR A 78 -3.07 -25.02 -16.83
N ARG A 79 -3.35 -24.34 -15.70
CA ARG A 79 -4.19 -24.88 -14.63
C ARG A 79 -5.67 -24.83 -15.01
N ASN A 80 -6.11 -23.72 -15.60
CA ASN A 80 -7.52 -23.46 -15.90
C ASN A 80 -8.03 -24.26 -17.11
N ASN A 81 -7.13 -24.71 -17.98
CA ASN A 81 -7.46 -25.57 -19.11
C ASN A 81 -7.74 -27.03 -18.72
N ARG A 82 -7.68 -27.39 -17.43
CA ARG A 82 -8.29 -28.64 -16.96
C ARG A 82 -9.79 -28.51 -17.16
N LYS A 83 -10.30 -29.07 -18.26
CA LYS A 83 -11.72 -29.27 -18.54
C LYS A 83 -12.31 -30.17 -17.45
N THR A 84 -12.54 -29.64 -16.25
CA THR A 84 -13.41 -30.29 -15.29
C THR A 84 -14.79 -30.35 -15.94
N LYS A 85 -15.30 -31.56 -16.15
CA LYS A 85 -16.67 -31.76 -16.61
C LYS A 85 -17.58 -31.04 -15.62
N LYS A 86 -18.12 -29.89 -16.01
CA LYS A 86 -19.14 -29.19 -15.23
C LYS A 86 -20.42 -30.00 -15.38
N ILE A 87 -20.67 -30.90 -14.43
CA ILE A 87 -21.94 -31.62 -14.33
C ILE A 87 -22.93 -30.64 -13.70
N TRP A 88 -24.08 -30.46 -14.34
CA TRP A 88 -25.16 -29.66 -13.78
C TRP A 88 -25.76 -30.45 -12.61
N VAL A 89 -25.64 -29.92 -11.40
CA VAL A 89 -26.22 -30.53 -10.19
C VAL A 89 -27.44 -29.69 -9.77
N PRO A 90 -28.62 -30.29 -9.55
CA PRO A 90 -29.78 -29.59 -9.01
C PRO A 90 -29.44 -28.90 -7.69
N LYS A 91 -29.79 -27.62 -7.53
CA LYS A 91 -29.59 -26.91 -6.26
C LYS A 91 -30.45 -27.59 -5.18
N GLY A 92 -29.80 -28.07 -4.10
CA GLY A 92 -30.50 -28.60 -2.91
C GLY A 92 -29.99 -29.94 -2.37
N THR A 93 -28.96 -30.56 -2.95
CA THR A 93 -28.47 -31.88 -2.48
C THR A 93 -27.53 -31.83 -1.27
N PHE A 94 -26.95 -30.67 -0.96
CA PHE A 94 -26.13 -30.48 0.24
C PHE A 94 -26.94 -29.69 1.26
N GLU A 95 -27.17 -30.28 2.44
CA GLU A 95 -27.74 -29.58 3.58
C GLU A 95 -26.73 -28.55 4.11
N THR A 96 -26.67 -27.37 3.50
CA THR A 96 -25.80 -26.27 3.93
C THR A 96 -26.33 -25.51 5.15
N ASN A 97 -27.27 -26.10 5.90
CA ASN A 97 -27.89 -25.46 7.06
C ASN A 97 -27.86 -26.39 8.28
N THR A 98 -26.73 -27.03 8.55
CA THR A 98 -26.47 -27.53 9.90
C THR A 98 -26.28 -26.29 10.79
N GLN A 99 -27.31 -25.95 11.56
CA GLN A 99 -27.25 -24.88 12.54
C GLN A 99 -26.13 -25.16 13.54
N GLY A 100 -24.96 -24.54 13.32
CA GLY A 100 -23.83 -24.65 14.22
C GLY A 100 -24.17 -24.12 15.63
N PRO A 101 -23.47 -24.57 16.67
CA PRO A 101 -23.77 -24.15 18.03
C PRO A 101 -23.57 -22.63 18.15
N LYS A 102 -24.67 -21.93 18.44
CA LYS A 102 -24.69 -20.48 18.69
C LYS A 102 -23.90 -20.18 19.97
N PHE A 103 -22.61 -19.87 19.86
CA PHE A 103 -21.87 -19.23 20.93
C PHE A 103 -21.66 -17.76 20.58
N ILE A 104 -22.70 -16.95 20.83
CA ILE A 104 -22.50 -15.51 21.02
C ILE A 104 -22.32 -15.33 22.53
N TRP A 105 -21.08 -15.17 22.98
CA TRP A 105 -20.78 -14.75 24.34
C TRP A 105 -21.05 -13.24 24.43
N VAL A 106 -22.17 -12.85 25.05
CA VAL A 106 -22.43 -11.45 25.39
C VAL A 106 -22.25 -11.29 26.91
N PRO A 107 -21.33 -10.43 27.39
CA PRO A 107 -21.24 -10.12 28.80
C PRO A 107 -22.50 -9.35 29.24
N LYS A 108 -23.12 -9.76 30.35
CA LYS A 108 -24.19 -8.97 30.97
C LYS A 108 -23.56 -7.83 31.77
N VAL A 109 -24.07 -6.62 31.52
CA VAL A 109 -23.88 -5.42 32.35
C VAL A 109 -24.87 -5.46 33.50
#